data_AF-A0AA36N8N1-F1
#
_entry.id   AF-A0AA36N8N1-F1
#
_cell.length_a   1.000
_cell.length_b   1.000
_cell.length_c   1.000
_cell.angle_alpha   90.00
_cell.angle_beta   90.00
_cell.angle_gamma   90.00
#
_symmetry.space_group_name_H-M   'P 1'
#
loop_
_entity.id
_entity.type
_entity.pdbx_description
1 polymer ?
#
loop_
_entity_poly.entity_id
_entity_poly.type
_entity_poly.pdbx_seq_one_letter_code
_entity_poly.pdbx_strand_id
1 'polypeptide(L)'
;MFSSAVARDRSSEEMHFPERESSPEDLRQQLVVQNTFLDLSGGVSAMERFTQLRRVRSDPTLAVESEGDGETEEAPASEVPEIVERLASLASEEQEAHVPEPRGRTTVCLRNVPNNYTRQMFVELLEKQGLSGHFDFLYLPCDFHRHANLGYAFINLVNEAGVLKFWDIFHGFTAWTLPTAKVGQVSFSGPHQGLRAHIDRYRNSPVMHKSVPEEYKPLLFKSGTPQPFPPPTRKVKRPAPAKRR
;
A
#
# COMPACT_ATOMS: atom_id res chain seq x y z
N MET A 1 20.00 -9.80 -76.93
CA MET A 1 20.87 -8.70 -76.51
C MET A 1 20.22 -7.39 -76.92
N PHE A 2 20.24 -6.41 -76.01
CA PHE A 2 19.78 -5.01 -76.12
C PHE A 2 18.30 -4.74 -76.42
N SER A 3 17.58 -4.16 -75.45
CA SER A 3 17.26 -2.72 -75.51
C SER A 3 16.60 -2.23 -74.21
N SER A 4 17.08 -1.07 -73.73
CA SER A 4 16.52 -0.23 -72.69
C SER A 4 15.51 0.74 -73.30
N ALA A 5 14.45 1.11 -72.58
CA ALA A 5 13.74 2.38 -72.79
C ALA A 5 12.95 2.78 -71.53
N VAL A 6 13.31 3.95 -71.00
CA VAL A 6 12.61 4.73 -69.98
C VAL A 6 11.57 5.62 -70.67
N ALA A 7 10.41 5.82 -70.05
CA ALA A 7 9.48 6.89 -70.40
C ALA A 7 9.07 7.67 -69.13
N ARG A 8 9.10 9.01 -69.25
CA ARG A 8 8.59 10.02 -68.32
C ARG A 8 7.49 10.81 -69.05
N ASP A 9 6.43 11.22 -68.35
CA ASP A 9 5.85 12.58 -68.38
C ASP A 9 4.72 12.72 -67.31
N ARG A 10 4.73 13.74 -66.43
CA ARG A 10 3.90 14.99 -66.39
C ARG A 10 2.37 14.72 -66.32
N SER A 11 1.52 15.35 -65.51
CA SER A 11 1.43 16.72 -64.94
C SER A 11 0.20 16.76 -63.99
N SER A 12 0.29 17.41 -62.82
CA SER A 12 -0.45 18.63 -62.40
C SER A 12 -1.92 18.47 -61.95
N GLU A 13 -2.21 18.88 -60.71
CA GLU A 13 -3.46 19.45 -60.13
C GLU A 13 -3.38 19.28 -58.61
N GLU A 14 -3.80 20.15 -57.69
CA GLU A 14 -4.13 21.58 -57.62
C GLU A 14 -4.24 21.87 -56.10
N MET A 15 -3.83 23.05 -55.62
CA MET A 15 -3.99 23.45 -54.22
C MET A 15 -5.41 24.00 -53.98
N HIS A 16 -6.19 23.36 -53.10
CA HIS A 16 -7.40 23.95 -52.54
C HIS A 16 -7.65 23.50 -51.08
N PHE A 17 -7.58 24.45 -50.15
CA PHE A 17 -8.24 24.48 -48.84
C PHE A 17 -9.13 25.74 -48.86
N PRO A 18 -10.25 25.86 -48.12
CA PRO A 18 -10.64 25.19 -46.87
C PRO A 18 -12.09 24.65 -46.92
N GLU A 19 -12.62 23.93 -45.92
CA GLU A 19 -13.46 24.51 -44.86
C GLU A 19 -13.79 23.44 -43.80
N ARG A 20 -14.04 23.95 -42.60
CA ARG A 20 -14.39 23.21 -41.38
C ARG A 20 -15.78 22.59 -41.49
N GLU A 21 -15.89 21.30 -41.17
CA GLU A 21 -17.02 20.79 -40.39
C GLU A 21 -16.50 19.80 -39.35
N SER A 22 -16.38 20.26 -38.12
CA SER A 22 -16.10 19.45 -36.94
C SER A 22 -17.41 18.84 -36.42
N SER A 23 -17.64 17.56 -36.70
CA SER A 23 -18.68 16.76 -36.03
C SER A 23 -18.25 16.44 -34.58
N PRO A 24 -19.14 16.52 -33.58
CA PRO A 24 -18.78 16.47 -32.17
C PRO A 24 -18.97 15.08 -31.55
N GLU A 25 -18.32 14.03 -32.04
CA GLU A 25 -18.36 12.72 -31.39
C GLU A 25 -17.02 11.99 -31.52
N ASP A 26 -16.11 12.22 -30.56
CA ASP A 26 -15.31 11.17 -29.91
C ASP A 26 -14.21 11.80 -29.03
N LEU A 27 -14.61 12.33 -27.87
CA LEU A 27 -13.67 12.57 -26.77
C LEU A 27 -13.60 11.32 -25.88
N ARG A 28 -13.15 10.20 -26.45
CA ARG A 28 -12.53 9.15 -25.63
C ARG A 28 -11.11 9.59 -25.37
N GLN A 29 -10.92 10.36 -24.28
CA GLN A 29 -9.59 10.63 -23.76
C GLN A 29 -8.93 9.30 -23.37
N GLN A 30 -8.08 8.81 -24.26
CA GLN A 30 -7.23 7.67 -24.02
C GLN A 30 -6.09 8.16 -23.12
N LEU A 31 -6.24 7.97 -21.81
CA LEU A 31 -5.17 8.21 -20.84
C LEU A 31 -4.09 7.13 -21.05
N VAL A 32 -3.13 7.41 -21.94
CA VAL A 32 -1.92 6.60 -22.06
C VAL A 32 -0.94 7.10 -21.01
N VAL A 33 -0.86 6.40 -19.87
CA VAL A 33 0.19 6.65 -18.87
C VAL A 33 1.51 6.06 -19.39
N GLN A 34 2.20 6.80 -20.25
CA GLN A 34 3.61 6.53 -20.55
C GLN A 34 4.47 7.26 -19.53
N ASN A 35 5.29 6.50 -18.79
CA ASN A 35 6.18 6.95 -17.73
C ASN A 35 5.50 7.70 -16.56
N THR A 36 5.02 6.95 -15.56
CA THR A 36 4.77 7.51 -14.23
C THR A 36 6.10 7.77 -13.52
N PHE A 37 6.79 8.83 -13.93
CA PHE A 37 7.80 9.47 -13.12
C PHE A 37 7.05 10.35 -12.12
N LEU A 38 7.02 9.97 -10.84
CA LEU A 38 6.62 10.88 -9.77
C LEU A 38 7.75 11.91 -9.58
N ASP A 39 7.78 12.90 -10.46
CA ASP A 39 8.50 14.15 -10.18
C ASP A 39 7.56 15.05 -9.38
N LEU A 40 7.93 15.30 -8.13
CA LEU A 40 7.21 16.17 -7.20
C LEU A 40 7.98 17.48 -7.09
N SER A 41 7.93 18.30 -8.14
CA SER A 41 8.26 19.72 -8.05
C SER A 41 7.02 20.49 -7.56
N GLY A 42 6.97 20.75 -6.26
CA GLY A 42 5.89 21.51 -5.62
C GLY A 42 5.68 21.06 -4.19
N GLY A 43 6.33 21.74 -3.24
CA GLY A 43 6.49 21.30 -1.86
C GLY A 43 5.17 21.08 -1.12
N VAL A 44 4.82 19.82 -0.89
CA VAL A 44 4.70 19.14 0.41
C VAL A 44 4.24 17.71 0.13
N SER A 45 5.06 16.73 0.46
CA SER A 45 4.82 15.32 0.22
C SER A 45 3.56 14.83 0.95
N ALA A 46 2.78 13.93 0.34
CA ALA A 46 1.77 13.16 1.07
C ALA A 46 2.35 12.47 2.33
N MET A 47 3.64 12.13 2.29
CA MET A 47 4.41 11.62 3.43
C MET A 47 4.57 12.65 4.56
N GLU A 48 4.63 13.96 4.24
CA GLU A 48 4.62 15.05 5.23
C GLU A 48 3.23 15.24 5.83
N ARG A 49 2.16 15.16 5.04
CA ARG A 49 0.78 15.23 5.56
C ARG A 49 0.48 14.08 6.53
N PHE A 50 0.92 12.86 6.21
CA PHE A 50 0.81 11.72 7.13
C PHE A 50 1.70 11.84 8.38
N THR A 51 2.88 12.45 8.26
CA THR A 51 3.75 12.73 9.42
C THR A 51 3.18 13.83 10.31
N GLN A 52 2.55 14.86 9.73
CA GLN A 52 1.84 15.91 10.46
C GLN A 52 0.61 15.35 11.20
N LEU A 53 -0.16 14.46 10.58
CA LEU A 53 -1.27 13.75 11.23
C LEU A 53 -0.81 12.87 12.41
N ARG A 54 0.41 12.31 12.36
CA ARG A 54 1.01 11.57 13.48
C ARG A 54 1.39 12.45 14.68
N ARG A 55 1.72 13.73 14.47
CA ARG A 55 2.04 14.67 15.57
C ARG A 55 0.80 15.09 16.36
N VAL A 56 -0.41 14.96 15.78
CA VAL A 56 -1.67 15.38 16.41
C VAL A 56 -2.31 14.25 17.23
N ARG A 57 -1.87 13.00 17.07
CA ARG A 57 -2.41 11.81 17.76
C ARG A 57 -1.35 10.98 18.48
N SER A 58 -0.38 11.64 19.13
CA SER A 58 0.42 10.95 20.13
C SER A 58 -0.48 10.60 21.33
N ASP A 59 -0.56 9.31 21.61
CA ASP A 59 -1.18 8.67 22.78
C ASP A 59 -1.06 9.51 24.07
N PRO A 60 -2.14 9.67 24.85
CA PRO A 60 -2.02 9.90 26.28
C PRO A 60 -1.99 8.56 27.00
N THR A 61 -0.94 8.29 27.77
CA THR A 61 -0.94 7.26 28.79
C THR A 61 -0.39 7.88 30.08
N LEU A 62 -1.29 7.96 31.07
CA LEU A 62 -1.09 8.12 32.51
C LEU A 62 -0.59 9.46 33.06
N ALA A 63 -1.54 10.24 33.59
CA ALA A 63 -1.37 10.94 34.86
C ALA A 63 -2.62 10.66 35.71
N VAL A 64 -2.43 9.91 36.79
CA VAL A 64 -3.38 9.78 37.90
C VAL A 64 -2.91 10.78 38.93
N GLU A 65 -3.67 11.86 39.17
CA GLU A 65 -3.68 12.60 40.44
C GLU A 65 -5.10 13.14 40.68
N SER A 66 -5.44 13.26 41.96
CA SER A 66 -6.79 13.28 42.52
C SER A 66 -7.28 14.68 42.94
N GLU A 67 -8.61 14.75 43.16
CA GLU A 67 -9.38 15.70 43.97
C GLU A 67 -9.66 17.12 43.43
N GLY A 68 -10.95 17.48 43.47
CA GLY A 68 -11.46 18.83 43.21
C GLY A 68 -12.97 18.85 42.91
N ASP A 69 -13.76 19.08 43.95
CA ASP A 69 -15.22 19.25 43.93
C ASP A 69 -15.70 20.39 43.00
N GLY A 70 -16.84 20.20 42.33
CA GLY A 70 -17.44 21.24 41.49
C GLY A 70 -18.75 20.83 40.83
N GLU A 71 -19.84 21.23 41.48
CA GLU A 71 -21.26 21.33 41.12
C GLU A 71 -21.75 20.92 39.70
N THR A 72 -22.78 20.07 39.73
CA THR A 72 -23.61 19.58 38.61
C THR A 72 -24.57 20.66 38.10
N GLU A 73 -24.47 21.01 36.81
CA GLU A 73 -25.60 21.58 36.04
C GLU A 73 -26.21 20.50 35.14
N GLU A 74 -27.45 20.12 35.44
CA GLU A 74 -28.27 19.17 34.68
C GLU A 74 -28.76 19.81 33.36
N ALA A 75 -28.38 19.22 32.22
CA ALA A 75 -29.01 19.47 30.93
C ALA A 75 -30.21 18.50 30.71
N PRO A 76 -31.31 18.92 30.08
CA PRO A 76 -32.57 18.17 30.08
C PRO A 76 -32.49 16.85 29.30
N ALA A 77 -32.88 15.76 29.96
CA ALA A 77 -32.76 14.35 29.54
C ALA A 77 -33.73 13.88 28.43
N SER A 78 -34.25 14.77 27.58
CA SER A 78 -35.37 14.45 26.68
C SER A 78 -34.99 14.12 25.22
N GLU A 79 -33.79 14.46 24.76
CA GLU A 79 -33.42 14.32 23.32
C GLU A 79 -32.28 13.31 23.07
N VAL A 80 -31.71 12.74 24.13
CA VAL A 80 -30.59 11.79 24.04
C VAL A 80 -30.99 10.45 23.42
N PRO A 81 -32.18 9.86 23.67
CA PRO A 81 -32.51 8.54 23.14
C PRO A 81 -32.59 8.54 21.60
N GLU A 82 -33.18 9.58 21.01
CA GLU A 82 -33.48 9.63 19.58
C GLU A 82 -32.22 9.88 18.73
N ILE A 83 -31.27 10.66 19.23
CA ILE A 83 -29.96 10.86 18.59
C ILE A 83 -29.11 9.58 18.70
N VAL A 84 -29.14 8.90 19.86
CA VAL A 84 -28.41 7.65 20.05
C VAL A 84 -28.98 6.53 19.19
N GLU A 85 -30.31 6.47 19.03
CA GLU A 85 -30.99 5.50 18.18
C GLU A 85 -30.77 5.79 16.68
N ARG A 86 -30.72 7.06 16.28
CA ARG A 86 -30.42 7.45 14.89
C ARG A 86 -28.93 7.31 14.55
N LEU A 87 -28.03 7.49 15.52
CA LEU A 87 -26.61 7.14 15.39
C LEU A 87 -26.42 5.62 15.38
N ALA A 88 -27.20 4.87 16.15
CA ALA A 88 -27.21 3.40 16.12
C ALA A 88 -27.77 2.87 14.80
N SER A 89 -28.77 3.54 14.20
CA SER A 89 -29.30 3.15 12.90
C SER A 89 -28.35 3.49 11.74
N LEU A 90 -27.67 4.65 11.80
CA LEU A 90 -26.58 5.02 10.89
C LEU A 90 -25.32 4.16 11.09
N ALA A 91 -25.12 3.61 12.29
CA ALA A 91 -24.08 2.61 12.56
C ALA A 91 -24.51 1.20 12.11
N SER A 92 -25.82 0.90 12.03
CA SER A 92 -26.33 -0.37 11.51
C SER A 92 -26.39 -0.44 9.98
N GLU A 93 -26.15 0.68 9.29
CA GLU A 93 -25.59 0.69 7.92
C GLU A 93 -24.08 0.43 7.93
N GLU A 94 -23.61 -0.34 8.91
CA GLU A 94 -22.33 -1.03 8.88
C GLU A 94 -22.28 -1.86 7.62
N GLN A 95 -21.62 -1.26 6.64
CA GLN A 95 -21.06 -1.85 5.45
C GLN A 95 -20.57 -3.26 5.80
N GLU A 96 -21.44 -4.24 5.56
CA GLU A 96 -21.16 -5.67 5.69
C GLU A 96 -19.76 -5.86 5.11
N ALA A 97 -18.81 -6.31 5.92
CA ALA A 97 -17.38 -6.28 5.62
C ALA A 97 -17.11 -7.07 4.34
N HIS A 98 -17.30 -6.42 3.19
CA HIS A 98 -17.29 -7.08 1.91
C HIS A 98 -15.85 -7.40 1.60
N VAL A 99 -15.48 -8.66 1.81
CA VAL A 99 -14.20 -9.18 1.39
C VAL A 99 -14.14 -9.00 -0.13
N PRO A 100 -13.26 -8.12 -0.63
CA PRO A 100 -13.30 -7.77 -2.02
C PRO A 100 -12.73 -8.94 -2.85
N GLU A 101 -13.41 -9.25 -3.94
CA GLU A 101 -12.97 -10.27 -4.90
C GLU A 101 -11.53 -10.02 -5.37
N PRO A 102 -10.60 -10.99 -5.23
CA PRO A 102 -9.20 -10.85 -5.59
C PRO A 102 -8.98 -10.49 -7.05
N ARG A 103 -9.76 -11.05 -7.99
CA ARG A 103 -9.65 -10.77 -9.44
C ARG A 103 -8.21 -10.91 -9.95
N GLY A 104 -7.54 -12.03 -9.64
CA GLY A 104 -6.14 -12.29 -10.00
C GLY A 104 -5.08 -11.61 -9.13
N ARG A 105 -5.47 -10.79 -8.15
CA ARG A 105 -4.53 -10.11 -7.24
C ARG A 105 -4.17 -11.01 -6.08
N THR A 106 -2.88 -11.18 -5.84
CA THR A 106 -2.35 -12.04 -4.78
C THR A 106 -1.59 -11.28 -3.70
N THR A 107 -1.33 -9.99 -3.88
CA THR A 107 -0.60 -9.18 -2.89
C THR A 107 -1.53 -8.26 -2.11
N VAL A 108 -1.40 -8.29 -0.78
CA VAL A 108 -2.09 -7.40 0.14
C VAL A 108 -1.11 -6.48 0.87
N CYS A 109 -1.63 -5.33 1.30
CA CYS A 109 -0.99 -4.41 2.23
C CYS A 109 -1.80 -4.43 3.53
N LEU A 110 -1.18 -4.93 4.60
CA LEU A 110 -1.72 -4.85 5.96
C LEU A 110 -1.27 -3.54 6.58
N ARG A 111 -2.21 -2.68 6.95
CA ARG A 111 -1.96 -1.42 7.67
C ARG A 111 -2.24 -1.58 9.16
N ASN A 112 -1.80 -0.57 9.91
CA ASN A 112 -1.91 -0.47 11.37
C ASN A 112 -1.17 -1.58 12.12
N VAL A 113 -0.05 -2.06 11.56
CA VAL A 113 0.86 -2.94 12.30
C VAL A 113 1.45 -2.18 13.49
N PRO A 114 1.54 -2.76 14.70
CA PRO A 114 2.16 -2.10 15.85
C PRO A 114 3.65 -1.84 15.58
N ASN A 115 4.16 -0.64 15.87
CA ASN A 115 5.47 -0.20 15.38
C ASN A 115 6.65 -1.00 15.95
N ASN A 116 6.43 -1.68 17.09
CA ASN A 116 7.43 -2.50 17.76
C ASN A 116 7.43 -3.95 17.27
N TYR A 117 6.54 -4.32 16.32
CA TYR A 117 6.64 -5.61 15.66
C TYR A 117 7.95 -5.71 14.88
N THR A 118 8.68 -6.78 15.14
CA THR A 118 9.79 -7.19 14.30
C THR A 118 9.28 -8.04 13.14
N ARG A 119 10.09 -8.18 12.10
CA ARG A 119 9.80 -9.07 10.98
C ARG A 119 9.57 -10.51 11.46
N GLN A 120 10.35 -10.96 12.43
CA GLN A 120 10.26 -12.31 12.99
C GLN A 120 8.93 -12.53 13.74
N MET A 121 8.54 -11.59 14.62
CA MET A 121 7.24 -11.65 15.30
C MET A 121 6.08 -11.66 14.32
N PHE A 122 6.23 -10.95 13.19
CA PHE A 122 5.21 -10.92 12.16
C PHE A 122 5.11 -12.26 11.41
N VAL A 123 6.23 -12.93 11.12
CA VAL A 123 6.23 -14.29 10.56
C VAL A 123 5.57 -15.28 11.52
N GLU A 124 5.96 -15.26 12.79
CA GLU A 124 5.36 -16.13 13.82
C GLU A 124 3.85 -15.90 13.98
N LEU A 125 3.39 -14.65 13.86
CA LEU A 125 1.97 -14.33 13.85
C LEU A 125 1.26 -14.98 12.66
N LEU A 126 1.80 -14.90 11.45
CA LEU A 126 1.21 -15.53 10.27
C LEU A 126 1.16 -17.06 10.41
N GLU A 127 2.22 -17.67 10.92
CA GLU A 127 2.27 -19.10 11.19
C GLU A 127 1.23 -19.53 12.24
N LYS A 128 1.11 -18.78 13.33
CA LYS A 128 0.10 -19.01 14.38
C LYS A 128 -1.34 -18.92 13.86
N GLN A 129 -1.59 -18.07 12.88
CA GLN A 129 -2.90 -17.95 12.22
C GLN A 129 -3.12 -19.01 11.12
N GLY A 130 -2.24 -20.02 11.01
CA GLY A 130 -2.39 -21.11 10.04
C GLY A 130 -2.17 -20.66 8.59
N LEU A 131 -1.35 -19.63 8.37
CA LEU A 131 -0.97 -19.17 7.02
C LEU A 131 0.40 -19.68 6.58
N SER A 132 1.04 -20.58 7.34
CA SER A 132 2.28 -21.22 6.88
C SER A 132 2.06 -21.91 5.53
N GLY A 133 2.96 -21.64 4.57
CA GLY A 133 2.83 -22.14 3.20
C GLY A 133 1.81 -21.43 2.31
N HIS A 134 1.04 -20.46 2.82
CA HIS A 134 0.06 -19.69 2.05
C HIS A 134 0.58 -18.36 1.51
N PHE A 135 1.81 -17.97 1.88
CA PHE A 135 2.50 -16.78 1.37
C PHE A 135 3.90 -17.13 0.87
N ASP A 136 4.38 -16.36 -0.11
CA ASP A 136 5.67 -16.55 -0.77
C ASP A 136 6.56 -15.28 -0.75
N PHE A 137 6.02 -14.15 -0.27
CA PHE A 137 6.76 -12.90 -0.06
C PHE A 137 6.23 -12.17 1.18
N LEU A 138 7.15 -11.60 1.96
CA LEU A 138 6.83 -10.72 3.08
C LEU A 138 7.82 -9.57 3.17
N TYR A 139 7.31 -8.35 3.35
CA TYR A 139 8.15 -7.21 3.68
C TYR A 139 7.48 -6.30 4.71
N LEU A 140 8.17 -6.10 5.83
CA LEU A 140 7.83 -5.15 6.89
C LEU A 140 8.87 -4.02 6.86
N PRO A 141 8.59 -2.87 6.23
CA PRO A 141 9.52 -1.76 6.17
C PRO A 141 9.78 -1.17 7.56
N CYS A 142 11.05 -0.86 7.84
CA CYS A 142 11.49 -0.26 9.09
C CYS A 142 12.22 1.06 8.89
N ASP A 143 12.04 1.96 9.84
CA ASP A 143 12.91 3.11 10.05
C ASP A 143 14.14 2.65 10.84
N PHE A 144 15.31 2.65 10.19
CA PHE A 144 16.56 2.19 10.78
C PHE A 144 17.08 3.07 11.91
N HIS A 145 16.62 4.32 12.02
CA HIS A 145 17.05 5.23 13.09
C HIS A 145 16.20 5.06 14.33
N ARG A 146 14.91 4.80 14.14
CA ARG A 146 13.94 4.63 15.25
C ARG A 146 13.80 3.19 15.70
N HIS A 147 14.43 2.25 14.99
CA HIS A 147 14.30 0.80 15.21
C HIS A 147 12.84 0.35 15.28
N ALA A 148 11.99 0.95 14.44
CA ALA A 148 10.54 0.74 14.45
C ALA A 148 10.03 0.52 13.03
N ASN A 149 9.04 -0.37 12.86
CA ASN A 149 8.39 -0.52 11.57
C ASN A 149 7.54 0.71 11.21
N LEU A 150 7.20 0.85 9.93
CA LEU A 150 6.44 2.01 9.44
C LEU A 150 4.93 1.89 9.66
N GLY A 151 4.44 0.79 10.23
CA GLY A 151 3.03 0.53 10.53
C GLY A 151 2.26 -0.18 9.43
N TYR A 152 2.96 -0.74 8.44
CA TYR A 152 2.35 -1.52 7.37
C TYR A 152 3.29 -2.62 6.88
N ALA A 153 2.73 -3.67 6.27
CA ALA A 153 3.48 -4.77 5.67
C ALA A 153 2.90 -5.14 4.31
N PHE A 154 3.76 -5.60 3.40
CA PHE A 154 3.36 -6.19 2.12
C PHE A 154 3.51 -7.70 2.19
N ILE A 155 2.47 -8.42 1.79
CA ILE A 155 2.44 -9.88 1.78
C ILE A 155 1.92 -10.34 0.43
N ASN A 156 2.67 -11.20 -0.27
CA ASN A 156 2.13 -11.92 -1.42
C ASN A 156 1.70 -13.32 -0.99
N LEU A 157 0.43 -13.62 -1.28
CA LEU A 157 -0.18 -14.92 -1.06
C LEU A 157 0.06 -15.79 -2.31
N VAL A 158 0.08 -17.10 -2.12
CA VAL A 158 0.34 -18.05 -3.22
C VAL A 158 -0.82 -18.10 -4.22
N ASN A 159 -2.06 -17.87 -3.76
CA ASN A 159 -3.27 -17.89 -4.57
C ASN A 159 -4.38 -17.01 -3.98
N GLU A 160 -5.48 -16.85 -4.72
CA GLU A 160 -6.63 -16.04 -4.33
C GLU A 160 -7.32 -16.55 -3.06
N ALA A 161 -7.41 -17.87 -2.85
CA ALA A 161 -7.95 -18.44 -1.63
C ALA A 161 -7.14 -18.03 -0.39
N GLY A 162 -5.81 -17.95 -0.52
CA GLY A 162 -4.93 -17.42 0.52
C GLY A 162 -5.17 -15.93 0.79
N VAL A 163 -5.52 -15.14 -0.23
CA VAL A 163 -5.89 -13.73 -0.07
C VAL A 163 -7.17 -13.60 0.74
N LEU A 164 -8.21 -14.34 0.39
CA LEU A 164 -9.49 -14.33 1.11
C LEU A 164 -9.29 -14.72 2.57
N LYS A 165 -8.61 -15.84 2.83
CA LYS A 165 -8.25 -16.29 4.18
C LYS A 165 -7.47 -15.24 4.96
N PHE A 166 -6.48 -14.59 4.32
CA PHE A 166 -5.72 -13.51 4.96
C PHE A 166 -6.63 -12.33 5.29
N TRP A 167 -7.54 -11.97 4.39
CA TRP A 167 -8.46 -10.86 4.57
C TRP A 167 -9.40 -11.09 5.75
N ASP A 168 -10.00 -12.28 5.83
CA ASP A 168 -10.91 -12.68 6.90
C ASP A 168 -10.24 -12.64 8.28
N ILE A 169 -8.96 -13.03 8.34
CA ILE A 169 -8.20 -13.04 9.59
C ILE A 169 -7.74 -11.64 9.99
N PHE A 170 -7.19 -10.87 9.04
CA PHE A 170 -6.43 -9.67 9.35
C PHE A 170 -7.19 -8.35 9.22
N HIS A 171 -8.33 -8.33 8.53
CA HIS A 171 -9.18 -7.15 8.47
C HIS A 171 -10.00 -7.06 9.77
N GLY A 172 -9.77 -6.01 10.57
CA GLY A 172 -10.33 -5.92 11.92
C GLY A 172 -9.47 -6.59 13.01
N PHE A 173 -8.25 -7.04 12.69
CA PHE A 173 -7.44 -7.81 13.64
C PHE A 173 -6.93 -7.00 14.82
N THR A 174 -7.17 -7.50 16.03
CA THR A 174 -6.78 -6.87 17.31
C THR A 174 -5.92 -7.77 18.19
N ALA A 175 -5.84 -9.07 17.90
CA ALA A 175 -5.14 -10.08 18.71
C ALA A 175 -3.62 -10.07 18.49
N TRP A 176 -3.01 -8.88 18.48
CA TRP A 176 -1.57 -8.71 18.36
C TRP A 176 -0.85 -9.32 19.57
N THR A 177 0.36 -9.84 19.33
CA THR A 177 1.30 -10.34 20.34
C THR A 177 1.71 -9.25 21.32
N LEU A 178 1.73 -7.99 20.88
CA LEU A 178 2.07 -6.85 21.72
C LEU A 178 0.81 -6.09 22.15
N PRO A 179 0.75 -5.57 23.39
CA PRO A 179 -0.39 -4.77 23.84
C PRO A 179 -0.51 -3.51 23.00
N THR A 180 -1.66 -3.33 22.35
CA THR A 180 -1.93 -2.19 21.46
C THR A 180 -3.42 -2.09 21.16
N ALA A 181 -3.94 -0.87 21.04
CA ALA A 181 -5.32 -0.61 20.60
C ALA A 181 -5.47 -0.60 19.06
N LYS A 182 -4.41 -0.90 18.31
CA LYS A 182 -4.44 -0.86 16.85
C LYS A 182 -5.31 -1.97 16.27
N VAL A 183 -6.04 -1.62 15.22
CA VAL A 183 -6.90 -2.54 14.47
C VAL A 183 -6.34 -2.72 13.06
N GLY A 184 -6.03 -3.96 12.69
CA GLY A 184 -5.49 -4.34 11.39
C GLY A 184 -6.44 -3.95 10.25
N GLN A 185 -5.88 -3.41 9.17
CA GLN A 185 -6.65 -3.08 7.97
C GLN A 185 -5.99 -3.65 6.73
N VAL A 186 -6.70 -4.55 6.06
CA VAL A 186 -6.24 -5.17 4.82
C VAL A 186 -6.72 -4.37 3.62
N SER A 187 -5.87 -4.24 2.63
CA SER A 187 -6.19 -3.71 1.30
C SER A 187 -5.33 -4.40 0.25
N PHE A 188 -5.72 -4.38 -1.03
CA PHE A 188 -4.81 -4.83 -2.08
C PHE A 188 -3.59 -3.92 -2.17
N SER A 189 -2.42 -4.52 -2.41
CA SER A 189 -1.20 -3.76 -2.68
C SER A 189 -1.30 -3.00 -4.01
N GLY A 190 -0.90 -1.72 -4.00
CA GLY A 190 -0.77 -0.91 -5.21
C GLY A 190 0.53 -0.10 -5.13
N PRO A 191 1.30 0.04 -6.24
CA PRO A 191 1.00 -0.42 -7.60
C PRO A 191 1.46 -1.86 -7.94
N HIS A 192 2.13 -2.57 -7.03
CA HIS A 192 2.73 -3.87 -7.33
C HIS A 192 1.86 -5.03 -6.86
N GLN A 193 1.66 -6.00 -7.75
CA GLN A 193 0.90 -7.23 -7.53
C GLN A 193 1.70 -8.46 -8.00
N GLY A 194 1.62 -9.54 -7.23
CA GLY A 194 2.31 -10.80 -7.47
C GLY A 194 3.76 -10.83 -6.98
N LEU A 195 4.25 -12.06 -6.76
CA LEU A 195 5.62 -12.35 -6.32
C LEU A 195 6.68 -11.72 -7.22
N ARG A 196 6.56 -11.91 -8.54
CA ARG A 196 7.56 -11.41 -9.52
C ARG A 196 7.75 -9.90 -9.43
N ALA A 197 6.65 -9.14 -9.34
CA ALA A 197 6.71 -7.69 -9.22
C ALA A 197 7.45 -7.24 -7.94
N HIS A 198 7.29 -7.97 -6.84
CA HIS A 198 7.99 -7.69 -5.58
C HIS A 198 9.46 -8.08 -5.65
N ILE A 199 9.80 -9.21 -6.27
CA ILE A 199 11.19 -9.58 -6.53
C ILE A 199 11.88 -8.50 -7.37
N ASP A 200 11.28 -8.07 -8.47
CA ASP A 200 11.87 -7.06 -9.36
C ASP A 200 12.02 -5.70 -8.66
N ARG A 201 11.04 -5.32 -7.84
CA ARG A 201 11.10 -4.09 -7.02
C ARG A 201 12.26 -4.11 -6.03
N TYR A 202 12.44 -5.21 -5.30
CA TYR A 202 13.35 -5.23 -4.16
C TYR A 202 14.74 -5.75 -4.50
N ARG A 203 14.93 -6.63 -5.49
CA ARG A 203 16.24 -7.26 -5.78
C ARG A 203 17.37 -6.26 -6.03
N ASN A 204 17.06 -5.08 -6.58
CA ASN A 204 18.03 -4.02 -6.86
C ASN A 204 17.86 -2.80 -5.92
N SER A 205 16.96 -2.87 -4.94
CA SER A 205 16.65 -1.78 -4.01
C SER A 205 17.77 -1.61 -2.97
N PRO A 206 18.06 -0.38 -2.51
CA PRO A 206 19.04 -0.14 -1.45
C PRO A 206 18.81 -0.96 -0.17
N VAL A 207 17.57 -1.36 0.12
CA VAL A 207 17.26 -2.23 1.27
C VAL A 207 17.99 -3.58 1.20
N MET A 208 18.33 -4.06 0.00
CA MET A 208 19.07 -5.31 -0.21
C MET A 208 20.59 -5.12 -0.14
N HIS A 209 21.09 -3.91 0.16
CA HIS A 209 22.53 -3.68 0.27
C HIS A 209 23.12 -4.43 1.47
N LYS A 210 24.37 -4.90 1.35
CA LYS A 210 25.09 -5.65 2.40
C LYS A 210 25.23 -4.93 3.75
N SER A 211 25.08 -3.61 3.79
CA SER A 211 25.11 -2.83 5.03
C SER A 211 23.77 -2.76 5.75
N VAL A 212 22.70 -3.28 5.15
CA VAL A 212 21.38 -3.35 5.77
C VAL A 212 21.31 -4.68 6.53
N PRO A 213 20.99 -4.64 7.84
CA PRO A 213 20.76 -5.84 8.63
C PRO A 213 19.71 -6.76 8.00
N GLU A 214 19.87 -8.07 8.19
CA GLU A 214 19.03 -9.06 7.52
C GLU A 214 17.59 -8.94 7.95
N GLU A 215 17.32 -8.65 9.23
CA GLU A 215 16.00 -8.47 9.84
C GLU A 215 15.13 -7.39 9.19
N TYR A 216 15.73 -6.47 8.43
CA TYR A 216 15.05 -5.38 7.74
C TYR A 216 14.80 -5.63 6.26
N LYS A 217 15.27 -6.76 5.73
CA LYS A 217 15.09 -7.11 4.31
C LYS A 217 13.75 -7.83 4.08
N PRO A 218 13.19 -7.73 2.87
CA PRO A 218 12.13 -8.62 2.43
C PRO A 218 12.53 -10.09 2.52
N LEU A 219 11.56 -10.96 2.78
CA LEU A 219 11.71 -12.41 2.79
C LEU A 219 10.96 -13.03 1.62
N LEU A 220 11.52 -14.11 1.09
CA LEU A 220 10.86 -15.01 0.16
C LEU A 220 10.59 -16.35 0.86
N PHE A 221 9.53 -17.02 0.45
CA PHE A 221 9.17 -18.33 0.96
C PHE A 221 8.78 -19.27 -0.17
N LYS A 222 9.02 -20.56 0.04
CA LYS A 222 8.51 -21.64 -0.80
C LYS A 222 7.99 -22.74 0.11
N SER A 223 6.69 -23.01 0.04
CA SER A 223 6.02 -24.02 0.87
C SER A 223 6.32 -23.86 2.36
N GLY A 224 6.28 -22.62 2.86
CA GLY A 224 6.52 -22.28 4.27
C GLY A 224 7.99 -22.19 4.68
N THR A 225 8.93 -22.53 3.79
CA THR A 225 10.36 -22.44 4.09
C THR A 225 10.97 -21.14 3.54
N PRO A 226 11.78 -20.41 4.32
CA PRO A 226 12.49 -19.22 3.84
C PRO A 226 13.41 -19.53 2.65
N GLN A 227 13.44 -18.64 1.67
CA GLN A 227 14.25 -18.76 0.46
C GLN A 227 15.17 -17.55 0.31
N PRO A 228 16.39 -17.72 -0.24
CA PRO A 228 17.26 -16.59 -0.53
C PRO A 228 16.66 -15.73 -1.64
N PHE A 229 16.85 -14.41 -1.52
CA PHE A 229 16.47 -13.49 -2.59
C PHE A 229 17.33 -13.73 -3.83
N PRO A 230 16.77 -13.66 -5.06
CA PRO A 230 17.56 -13.73 -6.28
C PRO A 230 18.67 -12.67 -6.30
N PRO A 231 19.85 -12.99 -6.84
CA PRO A 231 20.97 -12.05 -6.86
C PRO A 231 20.60 -10.77 -7.61
N PRO A 232 21.17 -9.62 -7.20
CA PRO A 232 20.89 -8.35 -7.85
C PRO A 232 21.36 -8.37 -9.30
N THR A 233 20.57 -7.80 -10.21
CA THR A 233 20.97 -7.65 -11.64
C THR A 233 21.90 -6.47 -11.87
N ARG A 234 22.02 -5.57 -10.89
CA ARG A 234 22.78 -4.32 -10.95
C ARG A 234 23.43 -4.05 -9.60
N LYS A 235 24.46 -3.21 -9.57
CA LYS A 235 25.10 -2.81 -8.31
C LYS A 235 24.10 -2.09 -7.41
N VAL A 236 23.80 -2.69 -6.26
CA VAL A 236 22.91 -2.11 -5.25
C VAL A 236 23.63 -0.96 -4.56
N LYS A 237 23.01 0.23 -4.57
CA LYS A 237 23.55 1.41 -3.88
C LYS A 237 23.32 1.27 -2.36
N ARG A 238 24.27 1.78 -1.56
CA ARG A 238 24.07 1.90 -0.11
C ARG A 238 22.84 2.78 0.16
N PRO A 239 21.99 2.43 1.14
CA PRO A 239 20.91 3.32 1.58
C PRO A 239 21.46 4.69 1.93
N ALA A 240 20.80 5.74 1.43
CA ALA A 240 21.14 7.09 1.83
C ALA A 240 20.91 7.24 3.34
N PRO A 241 21.77 7.97 4.07
CA PRO A 241 21.48 8.35 5.44
C PRO A 241 20.15 9.10 5.46
N ALA A 242 19.30 8.83 6.45
CA ALA A 242 18.05 9.58 6.57
C ALA A 242 18.40 11.07 6.73
N LYS A 243 17.76 11.92 5.92
CA LYS A 243 17.89 13.36 6.09
C LYS A 243 17.34 13.69 7.49
N ARG A 244 18.19 14.20 8.37
CA ARG A 244 17.75 14.78 9.66
C ARG A 244 16.74 15.88 9.32
N ARG A 245 15.51 15.74 9.80
CA ARG A 245 14.44 16.73 9.68
C ARG A 245 14.15 17.31 11.05
#